data_AF-E3IWN9-F1
#
_entry.id   AF-E3IWN9-F1
#
_cell.length_a   1.000
_cell.length_b   1.000
_cell.length_c   1.000
_cell.angle_alpha   90.00
_cell.angle_beta   90.00
_cell.angle_gamma   90.00
#
_symmetry.space_group_name_H-M   'P 1'
#
loop_
_entity.id
_entity.type
_entity.pdbx_description
1 polymer ?
#
loop_
_entity_poly.entity_id
_entity_poly.type
_entity_poly.pdbx_seq_one_letter_code
_entity_poly.pdbx_strand_id
1 'polypeptide(L)'
;MSFAPLAAVGTLVFTFVNFLTYIRARQWNGVLTQAIAWVAGIGAIMLAARTDFASDVSFGNSSLGNMDIATQIFLGLIATSILSTVNEFKKAFDNSDSAKKEPLLTGRGPGSDAAGPAGSPPSAQPPPATPAPAPTPKPPAP
;
A
#
# COMPACT_ATOMS: atom_id res chain seq x y z
N MET A 1 -25.60 15.50 9.35
CA MET A 1 -24.64 15.68 8.24
C MET A 1 -23.81 14.41 8.14
N SER A 2 -23.67 13.80 6.96
CA SER A 2 -22.87 12.58 6.83
C SER A 2 -21.37 12.95 6.86
N PHE A 3 -20.59 12.24 7.67
CA PHE A 3 -19.14 12.46 7.79
C PHE A 3 -18.35 11.84 6.62
N ALA A 4 -18.94 10.86 5.93
CA ALA A 4 -18.27 10.10 4.88
C ALA A 4 -17.72 10.94 3.71
N PRO A 5 -18.45 11.92 3.15
CA PRO A 5 -17.90 12.76 2.07
C PRO A 5 -16.70 13.59 2.53
N LEU A 6 -16.74 14.09 3.76
CA LEU A 6 -15.65 14.89 4.33
C LEU A 6 -14.40 14.03 4.56
N ALA A 7 -14.59 12.81 5.09
CA ALA A 7 -13.50 11.84 5.25
C ALA A 7 -12.89 11.45 3.89
N ALA A 8 -13.71 11.17 2.88
CA ALA A 8 -13.25 10.83 1.53
C ALA A 8 -12.39 11.94 0.90
N VAL A 9 -12.85 13.20 0.99
CA VAL A 9 -12.08 14.36 0.52
C VAL A 9 -10.80 14.54 1.34
N GLY A 10 -10.88 14.40 2.66
CA GLY A 10 -9.70 14.47 3.54
C GLY A 10 -8.64 13.42 3.17
N THR A 11 -9.06 12.19 2.90
CA THR A 11 -8.17 11.11 2.45
C THR A 11 -7.55 11.41 1.09
N LEU A 12 -8.32 11.95 0.14
CA LEU A 12 -7.78 12.37 -1.16
C LEU A 12 -6.71 13.44 -0.99
N VAL A 13 -6.98 14.49 -0.21
CA VAL A 13 -6.02 15.56 0.08
C VAL A 13 -4.75 15.01 0.73
N PHE A 14 -4.87 14.15 1.73
CA PHE A 14 -3.74 13.49 2.38
C PHE A 14 -2.86 12.74 1.38
N THR A 15 -3.46 11.87 0.56
CA THR A 15 -2.71 11.11 -0.44
C THR A 15 -2.07 11.99 -1.51
N PHE A 16 -2.70 13.11 -1.87
CA PHE A 16 -2.14 14.09 -2.79
C PHE A 16 -0.92 14.82 -2.20
N VAL A 17 -0.97 15.20 -0.92
CA VAL A 17 0.20 15.78 -0.22
C VAL A 17 1.36 14.79 -0.14
N ASN A 18 1.08 13.51 0.12
CA ASN A 18 2.11 12.46 0.11
C ASN A 18 2.74 12.31 -1.28
N PHE A 19 1.94 12.37 -2.33
CA PHE A 19 2.42 12.35 -3.72
C PHE A 19 3.37 13.54 -4.00
N LEU A 20 2.99 14.76 -3.61
CA LEU A 20 3.86 15.93 -3.73
C LEU A 20 5.15 15.78 -2.91
N THR A 21 5.07 15.14 -1.75
CA THR A 21 6.23 14.83 -0.91
C THR A 21 7.18 13.87 -1.63
N TYR A 22 6.66 12.82 -2.29
CA TYR A 22 7.49 11.90 -3.10
C TYR A 22 8.16 12.61 -4.28
N ILE A 23 7.46 13.52 -4.96
CA ILE A 23 8.04 14.33 -6.04
C ILE A 23 9.19 15.18 -5.49
N ARG A 24 8.96 15.92 -4.39
CA ARG A 24 9.97 16.77 -3.76
C ARG A 24 11.19 15.97 -3.30
N ALA A 25 10.97 14.79 -2.72
CA ALA A 25 12.04 13.89 -2.28
C ALA A 25 12.71 13.12 -3.44
N ARG A 26 12.29 13.35 -4.70
CA ARG A 26 12.75 12.62 -5.90
C ARG A 26 12.62 11.10 -5.78
N GLN A 27 11.62 10.64 -5.03
CA GLN A 27 11.31 9.22 -4.86
C GLN A 27 10.40 8.75 -6.00
N TRP A 28 10.97 8.64 -7.20
CA TRP A 28 10.22 8.31 -8.44
C TRP A 28 9.41 7.02 -8.36
N ASN A 29 9.87 6.03 -7.58
CA ASN A 29 9.13 4.78 -7.39
C ASN A 29 7.79 5.01 -6.66
N GLY A 30 7.78 5.88 -5.63
CA GLY A 30 6.55 6.25 -4.91
C GLY A 30 5.60 7.07 -5.79
N VAL A 31 6.15 8.01 -6.55
CA VAL A 31 5.39 8.81 -7.54
C VAL A 31 4.72 7.90 -8.57
N LEU A 32 5.48 6.99 -9.18
CA LEU A 32 4.98 6.11 -10.24
C LEU A 32 3.92 5.13 -9.70
N THR A 33 4.16 4.54 -8.53
CA THR A 33 3.21 3.62 -7.90
C THR A 33 1.87 4.31 -7.62
N GLN A 34 1.91 5.53 -7.05
CA GLN A 34 0.71 6.30 -6.76
C GLN A 34 -0.03 6.72 -8.05
N ALA A 35 0.70 7.15 -9.08
CA ALA A 35 0.12 7.53 -10.36
C ALA A 35 -0.56 6.34 -11.05
N ILE A 36 0.09 5.17 -11.08
CA ILE A 36 -0.49 3.94 -11.63
C ILE A 36 -1.74 3.55 -10.84
N ALA A 37 -1.71 3.63 -9.50
CA ALA A 37 -2.88 3.34 -8.68
C ALA A 37 -4.06 4.25 -9.02
N TRP A 38 -3.83 5.56 -9.18
CA TRP A 38 -4.88 6.50 -9.57
C TRP A 38 -5.44 6.20 -10.96
N VAL A 39 -4.58 5.93 -11.94
CA VAL A 39 -5.02 5.55 -13.29
C VAL A 39 -5.84 4.26 -13.25
N ALA A 40 -5.42 3.26 -12.46
CA ALA A 40 -6.15 2.01 -12.30
C ALA A 40 -7.53 2.24 -11.66
N GLY A 41 -7.63 3.07 -10.62
CA GLY A 41 -8.91 3.38 -9.99
C GLY A 41 -9.85 4.19 -10.88
N ILE A 42 -9.33 5.15 -11.64
CA ILE A 42 -10.11 5.87 -12.66
C ILE A 42 -10.61 4.89 -13.71
N GLY A 43 -9.74 4.02 -14.22
CA GLY A 43 -10.11 2.99 -15.19
C GLY A 43 -11.17 2.03 -14.66
N ALA A 44 -11.08 1.62 -13.39
CA ALA A 44 -12.06 0.75 -12.75
C ALA A 44 -13.44 1.42 -12.65
N ILE A 45 -13.50 2.71 -12.25
CA ILE A 45 -14.77 3.44 -12.20
C ILE A 45 -15.36 3.67 -13.59
N MET A 46 -14.53 4.04 -14.57
CA MET A 46 -14.99 4.20 -15.95
C MET A 46 -15.49 2.88 -16.56
N LEU A 47 -14.86 1.76 -16.22
CA LEU A 47 -15.32 0.44 -16.62
C LEU A 47 -16.65 0.12 -15.93
N ALA A 48 -16.75 0.32 -14.62
CA ALA A 48 -17.97 0.11 -13.85
C ALA A 48 -19.14 0.95 -14.40
N ALA A 49 -18.88 2.21 -14.76
CA ALA A 49 -19.86 3.13 -15.35
C ALA A 49 -20.43 2.64 -16.71
N ARG A 50 -19.74 1.72 -17.39
CA ARG A 50 -20.18 1.11 -18.66
C ARG A 50 -20.80 -0.29 -18.50
N THR A 51 -20.89 -0.79 -17.27
CA THR A 51 -21.52 -2.09 -16.97
C THR A 51 -22.91 -1.89 -16.37
N ASP A 52 -23.72 -2.95 -16.33
CA ASP A 52 -25.06 -2.90 -15.71
C ASP A 52 -25.00 -2.51 -14.21
N PHE A 53 -23.85 -2.76 -13.56
CA PHE A 53 -23.56 -2.30 -12.19
C PHE A 53 -23.71 -0.78 -12.02
N ALA A 54 -23.51 0.01 -13.08
CA ALA A 54 -23.67 1.45 -13.06
C ALA A 54 -25.11 1.89 -12.71
N SER A 55 -26.10 1.06 -13.04
CA SER A 55 -27.52 1.33 -12.77
C SER A 55 -27.89 1.09 -11.31
N ASP A 56 -27.16 0.21 -10.62
CA ASP A 56 -27.37 -0.11 -9.21
C ASP A 56 -26.69 0.91 -8.27
N VAL A 57 -25.63 1.57 -8.73
CA VAL A 57 -24.89 2.55 -7.94
C VAL A 57 -25.38 3.97 -8.24
N SER A 58 -26.14 4.53 -7.30
CA SER A 58 -26.67 5.89 -7.37
C SER A 58 -25.89 6.83 -6.43
N PHE A 59 -25.48 8.00 -6.94
CA PHE A 59 -25.01 9.10 -6.08
C PHE A 59 -25.97 10.28 -6.22
N GLY A 60 -26.76 10.52 -5.16
CA GLY A 60 -27.85 11.49 -5.21
C GLY A 60 -28.94 11.03 -6.18
N ASN A 61 -29.21 11.86 -7.19
CA ASN A 61 -30.26 11.61 -8.18
C ASN A 61 -29.73 11.08 -9.52
N SER A 62 -28.43 10.82 -9.62
CA SER A 62 -27.79 10.33 -10.84
C SER A 62 -27.18 8.94 -10.60
N SER A 63 -27.35 8.05 -11.57
CA SER A 63 -26.62 6.79 -11.64
C SER A 63 -25.19 7.02 -12.10
N LEU A 64 -24.26 6.14 -11.73
CA LEU A 64 -22.84 6.27 -12.07
C LEU A 64 -22.59 6.42 -13.58
N GLY A 65 -23.38 5.71 -14.40
CA GLY A 65 -23.27 5.75 -15.87
C GLY A 65 -23.71 7.07 -16.49
N ASN A 66 -24.57 7.83 -15.80
CA ASN A 66 -25.08 9.13 -16.27
C ASN A 66 -24.30 10.32 -15.70
N MET A 67 -23.23 10.08 -14.94
CA MET A 67 -22.38 11.14 -14.40
C MET A 67 -21.41 11.65 -15.45
N ASP A 68 -21.09 12.94 -15.36
CA ASP A 68 -20.01 13.53 -16.14
C ASP A 68 -18.68 12.80 -15.88
N ILE A 69 -17.83 12.79 -16.91
CA ILE A 69 -16.53 12.13 -16.89
C ILE A 69 -15.65 12.68 -15.76
N ALA A 70 -15.71 13.99 -15.46
CA ALA A 70 -14.93 14.57 -14.37
C ALA A 70 -15.33 13.99 -13.01
N THR A 71 -16.63 13.75 -12.80
CA THR A 71 -17.14 13.13 -11.57
C THR A 71 -16.68 11.68 -11.46
N GLN A 72 -16.70 10.91 -12.56
CA GLN A 72 -16.19 9.53 -12.57
C GLN A 72 -14.69 9.48 -12.25
N ILE A 73 -13.90 10.40 -12.80
CA ILE A 73 -12.46 10.54 -12.48
C ILE A 73 -12.28 10.84 -11.00
N PHE A 74 -13.04 11.81 -10.47
CA PHE A 74 -12.96 12.19 -9.06
C PHE A 74 -13.30 11.02 -8.12
N LEU A 75 -14.34 10.25 -8.44
CA LEU A 75 -14.69 9.03 -7.71
C LEU A 75 -13.58 7.98 -7.77
N GLY A 76 -12.93 7.80 -8.93
CA GLY A 76 -11.79 6.89 -9.08
C GLY A 76 -10.60 7.30 -8.22
N LEU A 77 -10.30 8.60 -8.15
CA LEU A 77 -9.26 9.15 -7.27
C LEU A 77 -9.59 8.91 -5.80
N ILE A 78 -10.82 9.22 -5.36
CA ILE A 78 -11.27 8.99 -3.98
C ILE A 78 -11.15 7.50 -3.61
N ALA A 79 -11.71 6.61 -4.44
CA ALA A 79 -11.73 5.18 -4.15
C ALA A 79 -10.30 4.63 -3.96
N THR A 80 -9.39 5.01 -4.86
CA THR A 80 -7.97 4.64 -4.77
C THR A 80 -7.31 5.21 -3.53
N SER A 81 -7.56 6.47 -3.22
CA SER A 81 -6.98 7.14 -2.05
C SER A 81 -7.42 6.47 -0.75
N ILE A 82 -8.69 6.07 -0.64
CA ILE A 82 -9.20 5.31 0.51
C ILE A 82 -8.47 3.96 0.62
N LEU A 83 -8.34 3.20 -0.47
CA LEU A 83 -7.63 1.91 -0.46
C LEU A 83 -6.17 2.06 -0.03
N SER A 84 -5.48 3.08 -0.53
CA SER A 84 -4.08 3.36 -0.17
C SER A 84 -3.95 3.64 1.32
N THR A 85 -4.82 4.48 1.87
CA THR A 85 -4.84 4.80 3.30
C THR A 85 -5.20 3.59 4.17
N VAL A 86 -6.15 2.74 3.76
CA VAL A 86 -6.46 1.50 4.49
C VAL A 86 -5.24 0.57 4.54
N ASN A 87 -4.47 0.46 3.46
CA ASN A 87 -3.24 -0.33 3.45
C ASN A 87 -2.18 0.22 4.42
N GLU A 88 -2.06 1.55 4.55
CA GLU A 88 -1.20 2.18 5.55
C GLU A 88 -1.70 1.96 6.98
N PHE A 89 -3.00 2.09 7.21
CA PHE A 89 -3.61 1.79 8.52
C PHE A 89 -3.43 0.33 8.92
N LYS A 90 -3.61 -0.62 7.99
CA LYS A 90 -3.35 -2.05 8.25
C LYS A 90 -1.90 -2.26 8.67
N LYS A 91 -0.92 -1.65 7.99
CA LYS A 91 0.49 -1.72 8.38
C LYS A 91 0.74 -1.13 9.76
N ALA A 92 0.07 -0.03 10.10
CA ALA A 92 0.21 0.61 11.40
C ALA A 92 -0.37 -0.24 12.55
N PHE A 93 -1.46 -0.97 12.31
CA PHE A 93 -2.06 -1.87 13.30
C PHE A 93 -1.33 -3.22 13.42
N ASP A 94 -0.80 -3.74 12.32
CA ASP A 94 -0.18 -5.07 12.30
C ASP A 94 1.11 -5.10 13.13
N ASN A 95 1.76 -3.95 13.40
CA ASN A 95 2.92 -3.78 14.31
C ASN A 95 4.09 -4.78 14.11
N SER A 96 4.01 -5.63 13.09
CA SER A 96 5.04 -6.47 12.56
C SER A 96 5.94 -5.56 11.74
N ASP A 97 7.07 -5.22 12.34
CA ASP A 97 8.17 -4.37 11.87
C ASP A 97 8.87 -4.92 10.60
N SER A 98 8.14 -5.66 9.74
CA SER A 98 8.62 -6.29 8.51
C SER A 98 8.68 -5.32 7.33
N ALA A 99 8.18 -4.10 7.49
CA ALA A 99 8.37 -3.00 6.54
C ALA A 99 9.44 -2.01 7.02
N LYS A 100 10.42 -2.48 7.81
CA LYS A 100 11.72 -1.81 7.90
C LYS A 100 12.22 -1.65 6.46
N LYS A 101 12.05 -0.45 5.91
CA LYS A 101 12.88 0.00 4.79
C LYS A 101 14.30 -0.21 5.28
N GLU A 102 15.05 -1.11 4.64
CA GLU A 102 16.46 -1.27 4.94
C GLU A 102 17.08 0.12 4.99
N PRO A 103 17.84 0.46 6.05
CA PRO A 103 18.57 1.71 6.09
C PRO A 103 19.37 1.79 4.79
N LEU A 104 19.05 2.77 3.94
CA LEU A 104 19.89 3.11 2.80
C LEU A 104 21.28 3.32 3.38
N LEU A 105 22.22 2.42 3.05
CA LEU A 105 23.60 2.40 3.52
C LEU A 105 24.12 3.82 3.72
N THR A 106 24.04 4.34 4.95
CA THR A 106 24.82 5.47 5.43
C THR A 106 26.23 4.92 5.62
N GLY A 107 26.91 4.64 4.52
CA GLY A 107 28.09 3.79 4.54
C GLY A 107 28.87 3.79 3.24
N ARG A 108 28.92 4.91 2.52
CA ARG A 108 30.04 5.19 1.63
C ARG A 108 30.69 6.50 2.06
N GLY A 109 31.37 6.44 3.20
CA GLY A 109 32.40 7.42 3.50
C GLY A 109 33.51 7.33 2.45
N PRO A 110 33.95 8.44 1.84
CA PRO A 110 35.12 8.44 0.98
C PRO A 110 36.36 8.45 1.87
N GLY A 111 37.15 7.37 1.83
CA GLY A 111 38.47 7.31 2.44
C GLY A 111 38.50 6.60 3.79
N SER A 112 38.93 5.34 3.76
CA SER A 112 39.73 4.71 4.82
C SER A 112 40.47 3.55 4.17
N ASP A 113 41.54 3.91 3.44
CA ASP A 113 42.65 3.01 3.21
C ASP A 113 43.11 2.46 4.56
N ALA A 114 43.29 1.13 4.66
CA ALA A 114 44.42 0.50 5.35
C ALA A 114 44.16 -0.99 5.56
N ALA A 115 45.13 -1.78 5.11
CA ALA A 115 45.32 -3.17 5.50
C ALA A 115 45.14 -3.40 7.02
N GLY A 116 44.37 -4.42 7.38
CA GLY A 116 44.18 -4.90 8.76
C GLY A 116 43.51 -6.28 8.75
N PRO A 117 43.82 -7.16 9.72
CA PRO A 117 44.20 -8.55 9.47
C PRO A 117 43.02 -9.49 9.25
N ALA A 118 43.31 -10.65 8.63
CA ALA A 118 42.45 -11.80 8.44
C ALA A 118 41.54 -12.07 9.66
N GLY A 119 40.31 -11.57 9.58
CA GLY A 119 39.25 -11.82 10.54
C GLY A 119 38.73 -13.25 10.38
N SER A 120 38.59 -13.92 11.51
CA SER A 120 38.26 -15.33 11.73
C SER A 120 37.19 -15.91 10.79
N PRO A 121 37.28 -17.23 10.46
CA PRO A 121 36.27 -17.90 9.66
C PRO A 121 34.88 -17.77 10.30
N PRO A 122 33.82 -17.71 9.47
CA PRO A 122 32.45 -17.57 9.94
C PRO A 122 32.11 -18.69 10.91
N SER A 123 31.69 -18.31 12.12
CA SER A 123 31.11 -19.23 13.10
C SER A 123 30.01 -20.03 12.43
N ALA A 124 30.17 -21.35 12.39
CA ALA A 124 29.20 -22.26 11.82
C ALA A 124 27.82 -21.97 12.41
N GLN A 125 26.88 -21.60 11.52
CA GLN A 125 25.50 -21.40 11.89
C GLN A 125 24.96 -22.72 12.47
N PRO A 126 24.39 -22.72 13.69
CA PRO A 126 23.85 -23.94 14.27
C PRO A 126 22.76 -24.52 13.35
N PRO A 127 22.69 -25.85 13.22
CA PRO A 127 21.72 -26.49 12.34
C PRO A 127 20.29 -26.06 12.73
N PRO A 128 19.40 -25.90 11.72
CA PRO A 128 18.02 -25.54 11.98
C PRO A 128 17.37 -26.55 12.93
N ALA A 129 16.68 -26.04 13.95
CA ALA A 129 16.00 -26.87 14.94
C ALA A 129 14.98 -27.79 14.27
N THR A 130 15.03 -29.08 14.62
CA THR A 130 14.10 -30.09 14.11
C THR A 130 12.66 -29.66 14.42
N PRO A 131 11.74 -29.66 13.43
CA PRO A 131 10.34 -29.33 13.66
C PRO A 131 9.73 -30.26 14.71
N ALA A 132 8.98 -29.70 15.65
CA ALA A 132 8.24 -30.47 16.64
C ALA A 132 7.26 -31.44 15.95
N PRO A 133 7.08 -32.66 16.46
CA PRO A 133 6.15 -33.64 15.90
C PRO A 133 4.71 -33.08 15.90
N ALA A 134 4.00 -33.33 14.81
CA ALA A 134 2.62 -32.90 14.65
C ALA A 134 1.72 -33.50 15.73
N PRO A 135 0.73 -32.73 16.25
CA PRO A 135 -0.20 -33.24 17.24
C PRO A 135 -1.03 -34.40 16.67
N THR A 136 -1.09 -35.50 17.40
CA THR A 136 -1.91 -36.66 17.05
C THR A 136 -3.39 -36.28 16.99
N PRO A 137 -4.12 -36.70 15.94
CA PRO A 137 -5.54 -36.39 15.79
C PRO A 137 -6.36 -37.02 16.92
N LYS A 138 -7.22 -36.21 17.54
CA LYS A 138 -8.15 -36.64 18.59
C LYS A 138 -9.20 -37.58 17.99
N PRO A 139 -9.46 -38.76 18.57
CA PRO A 139 -10.50 -39.65 18.08
C PRO A 139 -11.90 -39.00 18.21
N PRO A 140 -12.83 -39.32 17.30
CA PRO A 140 -14.19 -38.81 17.34
C PRO A 140 -14.91 -39.29 18.62
N ALA A 141 -15.71 -38.41 19.20
CA ALA A 141 -16.54 -38.71 20.36
C ALA A 141 -17.69 -39.66 19.97
N PRO A 142 -18.11 -40.57 20.88
CA PRO A 142 -19.19 -41.52 20.64
C PRO A 142 -20.57 -40.85 20.54
#